data_AF-A0A4S4DKU0-F1
#
_entry.id   AF-A0A4S4DKU0-F1
#
_cell.length_a   1.000
_cell.length_b   1.000
_cell.length_c   1.000
_cell.angle_alpha   90.00
_cell.angle_beta   90.00
_cell.angle_gamma   90.00
#
_symmetry.space_group_name_H-M   'P 1'
#
loop_
_entity.id
_entity.type
_entity.pdbx_description
1 polymer ?
#
loop_
_entity_poly.entity_id
_entity_poly.type
_entity_poly.pdbx_seq_one_letter_code
_entity_poly.pdbx_strand_id
1 'polypeptide(L)'
;MNKREIAAIILEPMVGNLGFIVSKPGFLEELQKITKENDALLIFDEVMIRFRLSYGRAQKHFGITPDLTTLGKISSGGLPVGAYGERKEIMEMVAPTRPMYQADTLSGNPLTMTVGIHTLK
;
A
#
# COMPACT_ATOMS: atom_id res chain seq x y z
N MET A 1 -8.41 -21.09 -9.11
CA MET A 1 -8.84 -20.35 -7.90
C MET A 1 -10.33 -20.54 -7.73
N ASN A 2 -10.79 -20.89 -6.53
CA ASN A 2 -12.23 -20.86 -6.24
C ASN A 2 -12.66 -19.39 -6.29
N LYS A 3 -13.57 -19.06 -7.22
CA LYS A 3 -14.04 -17.69 -7.41
C LYS A 3 -14.62 -17.16 -6.10
N ARG A 4 -14.24 -15.95 -5.70
CA ARG A 4 -14.71 -15.25 -4.49
C ARG A 4 -14.33 -15.85 -3.14
N GLU A 5 -13.36 -16.77 -3.10
CA GLU A 5 -12.80 -17.23 -1.80
C GLU A 5 -11.55 -16.42 -1.39
N ILE A 6 -10.89 -15.74 -2.34
CA ILE A 6 -9.72 -14.91 -2.07
C ILE A 6 -10.15 -13.45 -1.99
N ALA A 7 -10.01 -12.83 -0.82
CA ALA A 7 -10.34 -11.43 -0.63
C ALA A 7 -9.31 -10.48 -1.27
N ALA A 8 -8.02 -10.82 -1.18
CA ALA A 8 -6.94 -9.99 -1.69
C ALA A 8 -5.65 -10.77 -1.95
N ILE A 9 -4.81 -10.21 -2.82
CA ILE A 9 -3.39 -10.55 -2.98
C ILE A 9 -2.57 -9.35 -2.50
N ILE A 10 -1.66 -9.57 -1.56
CA ILE A 10 -0.71 -8.56 -1.07
C ILE A 10 0.72 -8.95 -1.40
N LEU A 11 1.52 -8.01 -1.88
CA LEU A 11 2.94 -8.23 -2.18
C LEU A 11 3.77 -6.93 -2.15
N GLU A 12 5.07 -7.08 -1.96
CA GLU A 12 6.06 -6.04 -2.28
C GLU A 12 6.27 -6.04 -3.81
N PRO A 13 6.00 -4.94 -4.55
CA PRO A 13 6.21 -4.92 -6.00
C PRO A 13 7.70 -4.89 -6.38
N MET A 14 8.57 -4.50 -5.44
CA MET A 14 9.98 -4.87 -5.42
C MET A 14 10.30 -5.40 -4.02
N VAL A 15 10.69 -6.66 -3.95
CA VAL A 15 11.04 -7.31 -2.69
C VAL A 15 12.33 -6.69 -2.21
N GLY A 16 12.39 -6.27 -0.94
CA GLY A 16 13.66 -5.87 -0.31
C GLY A 16 14.03 -6.72 0.91
N ASN A 17 13.08 -7.46 1.49
CA ASN A 17 13.34 -8.29 2.68
C ASN A 17 14.15 -9.57 2.38
N LEU A 18 14.20 -10.02 1.12
CA LEU A 18 14.97 -11.20 0.67
C LEU A 18 16.06 -10.82 -0.34
N GLY A 19 16.64 -9.63 -0.19
CA GLY A 19 17.46 -8.98 -1.20
C GLY A 19 16.61 -8.13 -2.14
N PHE A 20 17.23 -7.15 -2.82
CA PHE A 20 16.52 -6.24 -3.71
C PHE A 20 16.18 -6.95 -5.03
N ILE A 21 14.97 -7.51 -5.11
CA ILE A 21 14.48 -8.29 -6.25
C ILE A 21 13.36 -7.51 -6.93
N VAL A 22 13.63 -7.11 -8.17
CA VAL A 22 12.65 -6.42 -9.02
C VAL A 22 11.70 -7.44 -9.65
N SER A 23 10.41 -7.12 -9.65
CA SER A 23 9.41 -7.94 -10.34
C SER A 23 9.76 -8.14 -11.81
N LYS A 24 9.59 -9.36 -12.31
CA LYS A 24 9.78 -9.66 -13.74
C LYS A 24 8.73 -8.89 -14.56
N PRO A 25 9.07 -8.44 -15.79
CA PRO A 25 8.10 -7.82 -16.68
C PRO A 25 6.86 -8.71 -16.86
N GLY A 26 5.66 -8.13 -16.82
CA GLY A 26 4.39 -8.84 -16.98
C GLY A 26 3.85 -9.52 -15.72
N PHE A 27 4.65 -9.67 -14.65
CA PHE A 27 4.20 -10.36 -13.45
C PHE A 27 3.11 -9.58 -12.71
N LEU A 28 3.34 -8.29 -12.48
CA LEU A 28 2.41 -7.44 -11.74
C LEU A 28 1.14 -7.17 -12.58
N GLU A 29 1.28 -7.10 -13.90
CA GLU A 29 0.19 -6.94 -14.86
C GLU A 29 -0.74 -8.16 -14.84
N GLU A 30 -0.17 -9.37 -14.85
CA GLU A 30 -0.96 -10.60 -14.76
C GLU A 30 -1.63 -10.73 -13.39
N LEU A 31 -0.98 -10.29 -12.30
CA LEU A 31 -1.63 -10.23 -10.98
C LEU A 31 -2.81 -9.26 -10.97
N GLN A 32 -2.69 -8.08 -11.57
CA GLN A 32 -3.80 -7.13 -11.69
C GLN A 32 -4.96 -7.72 -12.49
N LYS A 33 -4.66 -8.44 -13.56
CA LYS A 33 -5.69 -9.12 -14.36
C LYS A 33 -6.39 -10.22 -13.56
N ILE A 34 -5.62 -11.11 -12.91
CA ILE A 34 -6.17 -12.22 -12.12
C ILE A 34 -7.03 -11.71 -10.96
N THR A 35 -6.57 -10.70 -10.23
CA THR A 35 -7.32 -10.10 -9.11
C THR A 35 -8.65 -9.52 -9.59
N LYS A 36 -8.62 -8.75 -10.69
CA LYS A 36 -9.82 -8.18 -11.31
C LYS A 36 -10.81 -9.25 -11.81
N GLU A 37 -10.33 -10.32 -12.44
CA GLU A 37 -11.18 -11.42 -12.94
C GLU A 37 -11.86 -12.23 -11.82
N ASN A 38 -11.31 -12.19 -10.61
CA ASN A 38 -11.77 -12.99 -9.48
C ASN A 38 -12.43 -12.17 -8.37
N ASP A 39 -12.64 -10.86 -8.56
CA ASP A 39 -13.21 -9.95 -7.56
C ASP A 39 -12.39 -9.94 -6.25
N ALA A 40 -11.06 -9.97 -6.40
CA ALA A 40 -10.10 -9.89 -5.31
C ALA A 40 -9.35 -8.56 -5.39
N LEU A 41 -8.92 -8.03 -4.24
CA LEU A 41 -8.14 -6.79 -4.18
C LEU A 41 -6.66 -7.05 -4.46
N LEU A 42 -6.02 -6.17 -5.23
CA LEU A 42 -4.57 -6.10 -5.34
C LEU A 42 -4.04 -5.06 -4.33
N ILE A 43 -3.12 -5.47 -3.46
CA ILE A 43 -2.52 -4.60 -2.44
C ILE A 43 -1.01 -4.55 -2.66
N PHE A 44 -0.46 -3.35 -2.83
CA PHE A 44 1.00 -3.17 -2.83
C PHE A 44 1.50 -2.79 -1.44
N ASP A 45 2.43 -3.58 -0.94
CA ASP A 45 3.24 -3.19 0.21
C ASP A 45 4.36 -2.26 -0.25
N GLU A 46 4.14 -0.96 -0.10
CA GLU A 46 5.14 0.06 -0.41
C GLU A 46 5.89 0.57 0.82
N VAL A 47 5.75 -0.05 2.01
CA VAL A 47 6.32 0.45 3.27
C VAL A 47 7.82 0.75 3.16
N MET A 48 8.57 -0.05 2.40
CA MET A 48 10.02 0.13 2.20
C MET A 48 10.41 0.95 0.99
N ILE A 49 9.69 0.77 -0.11
CA ILE A 49 10.07 1.28 -1.43
C ILE A 49 9.47 2.66 -1.69
N ARG A 50 8.40 3.03 -0.97
CA ARG A 50 7.79 4.35 -1.06
C ARG A 50 8.79 5.42 -0.64
N PHE A 51 8.88 6.47 -1.46
CA PHE A 51 9.80 7.61 -1.28
C PHE A 51 11.29 7.25 -1.34
N ARG A 52 11.64 5.96 -1.41
CA ARG A 52 13.00 5.46 -1.65
C ARG A 52 13.31 5.33 -3.13
N LEU A 53 12.40 4.72 -3.90
CA LEU A 53 12.59 4.52 -5.32
C LEU A 53 12.37 5.83 -6.09
N SER A 54 11.24 6.47 -5.83
CA SER A 54 10.92 7.76 -6.39
C SER A 54 9.78 8.39 -5.60
N TYR A 55 9.59 9.71 -5.77
CA TYR A 55 8.44 10.41 -5.23
C TYR A 55 7.13 9.90 -5.88
N GLY A 56 7.22 9.47 -7.14
CA GLY A 56 6.22 8.62 -7.77
C GLY A 56 6.30 7.21 -7.21
N ARG A 57 5.27 6.79 -6.50
CA ARG A 57 4.88 5.41 -6.15
C ARG A 57 5.54 4.30 -7.00
N ALA A 58 5.68 3.09 -6.47
CA ALA A 58 6.01 1.93 -7.32
C ALA A 58 5.04 1.80 -8.51
N GLN A 59 3.79 2.22 -8.31
CA GLN A 59 2.75 2.33 -9.34
C GLN A 59 3.18 3.15 -10.57
N LYS A 60 3.89 4.26 -10.39
CA LYS A 60 4.38 5.08 -11.50
C LYS A 60 5.52 4.38 -12.25
N HIS A 61 6.36 3.65 -11.51
CA HIS A 61 7.48 2.91 -12.09
C HIS A 61 7.02 1.71 -12.92
N PHE A 62 6.02 0.97 -12.43
CA PHE A 62 5.49 -0.22 -13.10
C PHE A 62 4.26 0.04 -13.99
N GLY A 63 3.68 1.25 -13.95
CA GLY A 63 2.46 1.58 -14.69
C GLY A 63 1.20 0.89 -14.17
N ILE A 64 1.20 0.43 -12.91
CA ILE A 64 0.12 -0.41 -12.32
C ILE A 64 -0.45 0.28 -11.09
N THR A 65 -1.77 0.41 -11.05
CA THR A 65 -2.49 0.95 -9.88
C THR A 65 -3.16 -0.20 -9.12
N PRO A 66 -2.72 -0.51 -7.88
CA PRO A 66 -3.36 -1.45 -6.98
C PRO A 66 -4.63 -0.83 -6.38
N ASP A 67 -5.44 -1.67 -5.73
CA ASP A 67 -6.67 -1.25 -5.06
C ASP A 67 -6.40 -0.64 -3.69
N LEU A 68 -5.30 -1.05 -3.03
CA LEU A 68 -4.79 -0.50 -1.79
C LEU A 68 -3.26 -0.46 -1.80
N THR A 69 -2.68 0.41 -0.98
CA THR A 69 -1.23 0.47 -0.75
C THR A 69 -0.95 0.71 0.72
N THR A 70 0.06 0.06 1.27
CA THR A 70 0.56 0.32 2.63
C THR A 70 1.80 1.20 2.60
N LEU A 71 1.98 1.99 3.65
CA LEU A 71 2.98 3.05 3.78
C LEU A 71 3.59 3.02 5.19
N GLY A 72 4.86 3.41 5.29
CA GLY A 72 5.58 3.55 6.55
C GLY A 72 7.01 4.02 6.32
N LYS A 73 7.88 3.77 7.31
CA LYS A 73 9.32 4.08 7.27
C LYS A 73 9.62 5.54 6.90
N ILE A 74 9.93 5.82 5.64
CA ILE A 74 10.32 7.17 5.19
C ILE A 74 9.16 8.16 5.38
N SER A 75 7.91 7.69 5.30
CA SER A 75 6.71 8.54 5.45
C SER A 75 6.60 9.24 6.80
N SER A 76 7.32 8.79 7.83
CA SER A 76 7.35 9.41 9.17
C SER A 76 8.68 10.02 9.55
N GLY A 77 9.69 9.99 8.68
CA GLY A 77 11.02 10.49 9.02
C GLY A 77 11.66 9.81 10.22
N GLY A 78 11.41 8.50 10.41
CA GLY A 78 12.01 7.70 11.48
C GLY A 78 11.16 7.58 12.76
N LEU A 79 10.00 8.24 12.84
CA LEU A 79 9.04 8.03 13.93
C LEU A 79 8.07 6.86 13.65
N PRO A 80 7.42 6.28 14.66
CA PRO A 80 6.40 5.25 14.44
C PRO A 80 5.21 5.81 13.65
N VAL A 81 4.97 5.28 12.45
CA VAL A 81 3.75 5.46 11.67
C VAL A 81 3.54 4.27 10.74
N GLY A 82 2.27 3.93 10.54
CA GLY A 82 1.81 3.16 9.40
C GLY A 82 0.62 3.87 8.77
N ALA A 83 0.44 3.71 7.47
CA ALA A 83 -0.75 4.19 6.79
C ALA A 83 -1.13 3.22 5.67
N TYR A 84 -2.40 3.24 5.28
CA TYR A 84 -2.91 2.52 4.12
C TYR A 84 -3.97 3.37 3.42
N GLY A 85 -4.08 3.22 2.10
CA GLY A 85 -5.20 3.78 1.36
C GLY A 85 -4.94 3.94 -0.13
N GLU A 86 -6.03 4.00 -0.89
CA GLU A 86 -6.08 4.31 -2.32
C GLU A 86 -7.52 4.64 -2.74
N ARG A 87 -8.30 3.63 -3.14
CA ARG A 87 -9.65 3.79 -3.68
C ARG A 87 -10.60 4.28 -2.59
N LYS A 88 -11.31 5.36 -2.89
CA LYS A 88 -12.29 5.96 -1.98
C LYS A 88 -13.36 4.95 -1.56
N GLU A 89 -13.90 4.19 -2.51
CA GLU A 89 -14.94 3.18 -2.25
C GLU A 89 -14.52 2.13 -1.22
N ILE A 90 -13.23 1.75 -1.18
CA ILE A 90 -12.67 0.82 -0.20
C ILE A 90 -12.42 1.53 1.13
N MET A 91 -11.83 2.73 1.11
CA MET A 91 -11.54 3.49 2.34
C MET A 91 -12.79 3.93 3.08
N GLU A 92 -13.91 4.12 2.38
CA GLU A 92 -15.22 4.36 2.97
C GLU A 92 -15.73 3.17 3.79
N MET A 93 -15.14 1.98 3.69
CA MET A 93 -15.48 0.83 4.56
C MET A 93 -14.98 0.98 5.99
N VAL A 94 -13.91 1.78 6.20
CA VAL A 94 -13.29 2.00 7.51
C VAL A 94 -14.23 2.80 8.42
N ALA A 95 -14.36 2.39 9.67
CA ALA A 95 -15.05 3.17 10.69
C ALA A 95 -14.43 4.59 10.81
N PRO A 96 -15.23 5.63 11.10
CA PRO A 96 -16.64 5.59 11.51
C PRO A 96 -17.64 5.53 10.33
N THR A 97 -17.16 5.52 9.08
CA THR A 97 -18.02 5.62 7.89
C THR A 97 -18.87 4.36 7.68
N ARG A 98 -18.27 3.18 7.91
CA ARG A 98 -18.85 1.85 7.66
C ARG A 98 -18.26 0.82 8.64
N PRO A 99 -18.67 -0.46 8.64
CA PRO A 99 -18.48 -1.33 9.81
C PRO A 99 -17.07 -1.92 9.96
N MET A 100 -16.13 -1.66 9.05
CA MET A 100 -14.77 -2.18 9.20
C MET A 100 -14.01 -1.37 10.27
N TYR A 101 -14.02 -1.87 11.50
CA TYR A 101 -13.43 -1.17 12.63
C TYR A 101 -11.90 -1.17 12.58
N GLN A 102 -11.30 0.02 12.59
CA GLN A 102 -9.88 0.24 12.84
C GLN A 102 -9.73 1.51 13.67
N ALA A 103 -9.00 1.42 14.78
CA ALA A 103 -8.69 2.54 15.64
C ALA A 103 -7.33 2.32 16.29
N ASP A 104 -6.66 3.41 16.62
CA ASP A 104 -5.41 3.43 17.40
C ASP A 104 -5.25 4.81 18.05
N THR A 105 -4.87 4.81 19.33
CA THR A 105 -4.79 6.01 20.18
C THR A 105 -3.75 7.01 19.68
N LEU A 106 -2.63 6.54 19.11
CA LEU A 106 -1.51 7.39 18.70
C LEU A 106 -1.43 7.60 17.18
N SER A 107 -2.37 7.02 16.44
CA SER A 107 -2.48 7.20 15.00
C SER A 107 -2.70 8.68 14.67
N GLY A 108 -1.90 9.21 13.75
CA GLY A 108 -1.98 10.61 13.34
C GLY A 108 -1.52 11.63 14.38
N ASN A 109 -0.76 11.22 15.40
CA ASN A 109 -0.29 12.16 16.42
C ASN A 109 0.54 13.32 15.81
N PRO A 110 0.43 14.55 16.35
CA PRO A 110 1.04 15.74 15.74
C PRO A 110 2.57 15.68 15.59
N LEU A 111 3.26 14.98 16.49
CA LEU A 111 4.72 14.84 16.46
C LEU A 111 5.15 14.05 15.22
N THR A 112 4.60 12.84 15.05
CA THR A 112 4.86 11.99 13.88
C THR A 112 4.46 12.70 12.59
N MET A 113 3.30 13.37 12.56
CA MET A 113 2.82 14.08 11.36
C MET A 113 3.74 15.24 10.98
N THR A 114 4.21 16.02 11.95
CA THR A 114 5.12 17.16 11.69
C THR A 114 6.44 16.69 11.08
N VAL A 115 7.04 15.64 11.65
CA VAL A 115 8.30 15.07 11.15
C VAL A 115 8.09 14.45 9.76
N GLY A 116 7.01 13.70 9.56
CA GLY A 116 6.65 13.14 8.25
C GLY A 116 6.51 14.21 7.17
N ILE A 117 5.73 15.27 7.45
CA ILE A 117 5.58 16.40 6.52
C ILE A 117 6.94 17.03 6.20
N HIS A 118 7.81 17.26 7.20
CA HIS A 118 9.11 17.87 6.97
C HIS A 118 10.09 16.96 6.21
N THR A 119 9.96 15.65 6.38
CA THR A 119 10.78 14.66 5.66
C THR A 119 10.40 14.56 4.19
N LEU A 120 9.12 14.77 3.87
CA LEU A 120 8.60 14.68 2.50
C LEU A 120 8.62 16.01 1.75
N LYS A 121 8.90 17.14 2.42
CA LYS A 121 9.08 18.45 1.77
C LYS A 121 10.32 18.47 0.88
#